data_AF-A0A377JI13-F1
#
_entry.id   AF-A0A377JI13-F1
#
_cell.length_a   1.000
_cell.length_b   1.000
_cell.length_c   1.000
_cell.angle_alpha   90.00
_cell.angle_beta   90.00
_cell.angle_gamma   90.00
#
_symmetry.space_group_name_H-M   'P 1'
#
loop_
_entity.id
_entity.type
_entity.pdbx_description
1 polymer ?
#
loop_
_entity_poly.entity_id
_entity_poly.type
_entity_poly.pdbx_seq_one_letter_code
_entity_poly.pdbx_strand_id
1 'polypeptide(L)'
;MFSKKDIIVLGMMIFALFLGAGNIIFPPMEGYSAGNHWATASLGFVITGVLMPFITLVVVSVLGRGEELTKNLPKWAGVAFLTILYLVIGSTFAMPRITNVAYEMAWLPLGLVEDSSTTRLIFSVIFNIIAMGFMIRPSTIISTVGEVMTPALLVLLLVVGALFLFHRFLILLHHLGRMLRIQH
;
A
#
# COMPACT_ATOMS: atom_id res chain seq x y z
N MET A 1 20.38 15.65 -17.50
CA MET A 1 20.53 15.91 -16.06
C MET A 1 19.12 16.13 -15.52
N PHE A 2 18.68 15.36 -14.52
CA PHE A 2 17.32 15.51 -13.98
C PHE A 2 17.13 16.93 -13.42
N SER A 3 16.01 17.58 -13.76
CA SER A 3 15.63 18.85 -13.14
C SER A 3 15.28 18.61 -11.67
N LYS A 4 15.40 19.64 -10.81
CA LYS A 4 14.96 19.56 -9.41
C LYS A 4 13.49 19.09 -9.30
N LYS A 5 12.66 19.50 -10.27
CA LYS A 5 11.27 19.05 -10.38
C LYS A 5 11.17 17.54 -10.61
N ASP A 6 11.99 16.99 -11.50
CA ASP A 6 11.99 15.55 -11.81
C ASP A 6 12.45 14.72 -10.62
N ILE A 7 13.44 15.21 -9.86
CA ILE A 7 13.91 14.55 -8.63
C ILE A 7 12.80 14.51 -7.59
N ILE A 8 12.06 15.62 -7.40
CA ILE A 8 10.94 15.68 -6.46
C ILE A 8 9.82 14.73 -6.92
N VAL A 9 9.43 14.77 -8.20
CA VAL A 9 8.37 13.90 -8.73
C VAL A 9 8.76 12.43 -8.62
N LEU A 10 10.00 12.07 -8.93
CA LEU A 10 10.49 10.70 -8.81
C LEU A 10 10.55 10.26 -7.34
N GLY A 11 11.00 11.12 -6.43
CA GLY A 11 10.99 10.86 -5.00
C GLY A 11 9.57 10.65 -4.46
N MET A 12 8.62 11.48 -4.89
CA MET A 12 7.20 11.32 -4.55
C MET A 12 6.62 10.03 -5.10
N MET A 13 6.96 9.63 -6.33
CA MET A 13 6.52 8.37 -6.91
C MET A 13 7.07 7.16 -6.15
N ILE A 14 8.36 7.17 -5.78
CA ILE A 14 8.97 6.12 -4.95
C ILE A 14 8.30 6.09 -3.56
N PHE A 15 8.06 7.26 -2.97
CA PHE A 15 7.35 7.36 -1.70
C PHE A 15 5.93 6.79 -1.79
N ALA A 16 5.17 7.10 -2.84
CA ALA A 16 3.84 6.55 -3.08
C ALA A 16 3.84 5.04 -3.30
N LEU A 17 4.87 4.50 -3.96
CA LEU A 17 5.04 3.07 -4.13
C LEU A 17 5.18 2.36 -2.79
N PHE A 18 5.98 2.92 -1.87
CA PHE A 18 6.17 2.37 -0.52
C PHE A 18 5.04 2.72 0.44
N LEU A 19 4.38 3.86 0.30
CA LEU A 19 3.25 4.24 1.13
C LEU A 19 1.93 3.67 0.59
N GLY A 20 1.92 2.98 -0.56
CA GLY A 20 0.70 2.57 -1.27
C GLY A 20 -0.32 1.81 -0.41
N ALA A 21 -1.50 1.55 -0.98
CA ALA A 21 -2.66 1.02 -0.25
C ALA A 21 -2.36 -0.14 0.71
N GLY A 22 -1.45 -1.06 0.35
CA GLY A 22 -1.03 -2.14 1.23
C GLY A 22 -0.37 -1.66 2.53
N ASN A 23 0.56 -0.71 2.46
CA ASN A 23 1.27 -0.23 3.65
C ASN A 23 0.49 0.79 4.47
N ILE A 24 -0.65 1.27 3.98
CA ILE A 24 -1.61 2.07 4.77
C ILE A 24 -2.68 1.18 5.42
N ILE A 25 -3.14 0.14 4.73
CA ILE A 25 -4.26 -0.71 5.20
C ILE A 25 -3.76 -1.83 6.11
N PHE A 26 -2.68 -2.54 5.72
CA PHE A 26 -2.24 -3.72 6.46
C PHE A 26 -1.68 -3.39 7.84
N PRO A 27 -0.82 -2.38 8.07
CA PRO A 27 -0.22 -2.19 9.39
C PRO A 27 -1.21 -1.88 10.51
N PRO A 28 -2.24 -1.03 10.32
CA PRO A 28 -3.29 -0.86 11.31
C PRO A 28 -4.08 -2.15 11.55
N MET A 29 -4.39 -2.92 10.50
CA MET A 29 -5.15 -4.16 10.60
C MET A 29 -4.37 -5.28 11.31
N GLU A 30 -3.11 -5.47 10.96
CA GLU A 30 -2.20 -6.42 11.58
C GLU A 30 -1.85 -5.99 13.02
N GLY A 31 -1.66 -4.68 13.24
CA GLY A 31 -1.46 -4.13 14.58
C GLY A 31 -2.67 -4.33 15.48
N TYR A 32 -3.89 -4.16 14.94
CA TYR A 32 -5.14 -4.47 15.65
C TYR A 32 -5.24 -5.96 15.98
N SER A 33 -4.94 -6.83 15.00
CA SER A 33 -4.99 -8.28 15.16
C SER A 33 -3.92 -8.82 16.13
N ALA A 34 -2.78 -8.14 16.23
CA ALA A 34 -1.69 -8.47 17.15
C ALA A 34 -2.01 -8.15 18.63
N GLY A 35 -3.04 -7.33 18.89
CA GLY A 35 -3.45 -6.94 20.25
C GLY A 35 -2.29 -6.38 21.07
N ASN A 36 -1.91 -7.08 22.15
CA ASN A 36 -0.82 -6.66 23.03
C ASN A 36 0.58 -6.75 22.40
N HIS A 37 0.74 -7.51 21.31
CA HIS A 37 2.01 -7.72 20.63
C HIS A 37 2.23 -6.80 19.42
N TRP A 38 1.53 -5.66 19.38
CA TRP A 38 1.61 -4.70 18.28
C TRP A 38 3.04 -4.22 17.99
N ALA A 39 3.89 -4.04 19.02
CA ALA A 39 5.26 -3.56 18.84
C ALA A 39 6.12 -4.57 18.08
N THR A 40 6.04 -5.85 18.45
CA THR A 40 6.69 -6.96 17.74
C THR A 40 6.14 -7.15 16.33
N ALA A 41 4.83 -7.04 16.13
CA ALA A 41 4.22 -7.09 14.80
C ALA A 41 4.68 -5.92 13.90
N SER A 42 4.75 -4.71 14.47
CA SER A 42 5.24 -3.52 13.77
C SER A 42 6.70 -3.64 13.36
N LEU A 43 7.56 -4.17 14.24
CA LEU A 43 8.96 -4.41 13.91
C LEU A 43 9.10 -5.45 12.78
N GLY A 44 8.35 -6.55 12.85
CA GLY A 44 8.31 -7.55 11.78
C GLY A 44 7.87 -6.95 10.44
N PHE A 45 6.83 -6.11 10.46
CA PHE A 45 6.35 -5.39 9.27
C PHE A 45 7.40 -4.42 8.73
N VAL A 46 8.10 -3.65 9.56
CA VAL A 46 9.15 -2.72 9.09
C VAL A 46 10.29 -3.47 8.42
N ILE A 47 10.75 -4.57 9.01
CA ILE A 47 11.84 -5.38 8.44
C ILE A 47 11.41 -6.01 7.11
N THR A 48 10.18 -6.52 7.04
CA THR A 48 9.75 -7.33 5.89
C THR A 48 9.04 -6.52 4.80
N GLY A 49 8.11 -5.65 5.17
CA GLY A 49 7.27 -4.87 4.26
C GLY A 49 7.89 -3.54 3.81
N VAL A 50 8.91 -3.03 4.52
CA VAL A 50 9.55 -1.75 4.18
C VAL A 50 11.02 -1.92 3.83
N LEU A 51 11.82 -2.50 4.73
CA LEU A 51 13.28 -2.55 4.58
C LEU A 51 13.71 -3.46 3.41
N MET A 52 13.14 -4.66 3.27
CA MET A 52 13.48 -5.57 2.17
C MET A 52 13.16 -4.99 0.77
N PRO A 53 11.94 -4.46 0.53
CA PRO A 53 11.63 -3.74 -0.72
C PRO A 53 12.55 -2.54 -0.97
N PHE A 54 12.90 -1.77 0.07
CA PHE A 54 13.82 -0.65 -0.04
C PHE A 54 15.24 -1.08 -0.45
N ILE A 55 15.79 -2.12 0.19
CA ILE A 55 17.10 -2.69 -0.19
C ILE A 55 17.07 -3.17 -1.65
N THR A 56 15.97 -3.83 -2.05
CA THR A 56 15.81 -4.30 -3.43
C THR A 56 15.82 -3.14 -4.43
N LEU A 57 15.12 -2.04 -4.11
CA LEU A 57 15.14 -0.82 -4.93
C LEU A 57 16.56 -0.25 -5.07
N VAL A 58 17.30 -0.14 -3.96
CA VAL A 58 18.68 0.35 -3.97
C VAL A 58 19.58 -0.54 -4.85
N VAL A 59 19.51 -1.86 -4.67
CA VAL A 59 20.29 -2.82 -5.46
C VAL A 59 19.98 -2.70 -6.95
N VAL A 60 18.69 -2.68 -7.32
CA VAL A 60 18.27 -2.54 -8.72
C VAL A 60 18.68 -1.17 -9.29
N SER A 61 18.63 -0.11 -8.50
CA SER A 61 19.06 1.22 -8.94
C SER A 61 20.56 1.29 -9.25
N VAL A 62 21.39 0.54 -8.51
CA VAL A 62 22.83 0.43 -8.74
C VAL A 62 23.13 -0.45 -9.95
N LEU A 63 22.40 -1.55 -10.14
CA LEU A 63 22.56 -2.45 -11.28
C LEU A 63 21.94 -1.87 -12.58
N GLY A 64 21.04 -0.90 -12.46
CA GLY A 64 20.35 -0.24 -13.57
C GLY A 64 19.22 -1.05 -14.20
N ARG A 65 19.18 -2.37 -14.01
CA ARG A 65 18.19 -3.29 -14.59
C ARG A 65 17.83 -4.43 -13.65
N GLY A 66 16.55 -4.80 -13.63
CA GLY A 66 16.06 -5.92 -12.82
C GLY A 66 16.55 -7.28 -13.33
N GLU A 67 16.79 -7.42 -14.63
CA GLU A 67 17.29 -8.66 -15.23
C GLU A 67 18.75 -8.96 -14.86
N GLU A 68 19.52 -7.95 -14.45
CA GLU A 68 20.89 -8.15 -13.97
C GLU A 68 20.93 -8.91 -12.64
N LEU A 69 19.81 -8.95 -11.88
CA LEU A 69 19.69 -9.76 -10.66
C LEU A 69 19.85 -11.27 -10.94
N THR A 70 19.55 -11.72 -12.16
CA THR A 70 19.60 -13.15 -12.53
C THR A 70 20.79 -13.49 -13.42
N LYS A 71 21.69 -12.55 -13.69
CA LYS A 71 22.81 -12.74 -14.62
C LYS A 71 23.80 -13.84 -14.20
N ASN A 72 23.95 -14.06 -12.90
CA ASN A 72 24.81 -15.11 -12.35
C ASN A 72 24.14 -16.49 -12.31
N LEU A 73 22.85 -16.58 -12.67
CA LEU A 73 22.13 -17.85 -12.71
C LEU A 73 22.28 -18.52 -14.09
N PRO A 74 22.18 -19.86 -14.15
CA PRO A 74 22.01 -20.57 -15.41
C PRO A 74 20.82 -20.01 -16.21
N LYS A 75 20.94 -19.93 -17.54
CA LYS A 75 19.92 -19.31 -18.42
C LYS A 75 18.50 -19.81 -18.16
N TRP A 76 18.33 -21.11 -17.95
CA TRP A 76 17.01 -21.71 -17.66
C TRP A 76 16.43 -21.25 -16.31
N ALA A 77 17.29 -21.11 -15.29
CA ALA A 77 16.88 -20.68 -13.95
C ALA A 77 16.54 -19.19 -13.91
N GLY A 78 17.29 -18.35 -14.65
CA GLY A 78 16.98 -16.93 -14.78
C GLY A 78 15.63 -16.67 -15.48
N VAL A 79 15.35 -17.40 -16.56
CA VAL A 79 14.05 -17.30 -17.28
C VAL A 79 12.91 -17.81 -16.40
N ALA A 80 13.09 -18.96 -15.72
CA ALA A 80 12.08 -19.49 -14.80
C ALA A 80 11.77 -18.50 -13.66
N PHE A 81 12.80 -17.93 -13.04
CA PHE A 81 12.65 -16.94 -11.98
C PHE A 81 11.88 -15.70 -12.45
N LEU A 82 12.28 -15.09 -13.56
CA LEU A 82 11.60 -13.89 -14.08
C LEU A 82 10.16 -14.20 -14.49
N THR A 83 9.90 -15.37 -15.07
CA THR A 83 8.55 -15.79 -15.45
C THR A 83 7.66 -15.94 -14.22
N ILE A 84 8.13 -16.65 -13.20
CA ILE A 84 7.40 -16.83 -11.94
C ILE A 84 7.17 -15.47 -11.27
N LEU A 85 8.19 -14.61 -11.22
CA LEU A 85 8.09 -13.27 -10.65
C LEU A 85 6.99 -12.45 -11.33
N TYR A 86 6.98 -12.40 -12.66
CA TYR A 86 5.96 -11.67 -13.41
C TYR A 86 4.56 -12.27 -13.27
N LEU A 87 4.43 -13.60 -13.18
CA LEU A 87 3.14 -14.25 -12.93
C LEU A 87 2.61 -13.95 -11.52
N VAL A 88 3.48 -13.99 -10.50
CA VAL A 88 3.12 -13.70 -9.11
C VAL A 88 2.69 -12.24 -8.94
N ILE A 89 3.44 -11.28 -9.50
CA ILE A 89 3.12 -9.85 -9.43
C ILE A 89 1.90 -9.51 -10.28
N GLY A 90 1.84 -10.05 -11.49
CA GLY A 90 0.76 -9.79 -12.42
C GLY A 90 -0.48 -10.60 -12.07
N SER A 91 -0.67 -11.73 -12.73
CA SER A 91 -1.98 -12.39 -12.78
C SER A 91 -2.34 -13.21 -11.54
N THR A 92 -1.38 -13.87 -10.89
CA THR A 92 -1.70 -15.02 -10.03
C THR A 92 -1.90 -14.65 -8.57
N PHE A 93 -1.20 -13.63 -8.05
CA PHE A 93 -1.21 -13.36 -6.60
C PHE A 93 -1.47 -11.91 -6.25
N ALA A 94 -0.62 -10.98 -6.67
CA ALA A 94 -0.72 -9.60 -6.18
C ALA A 94 -1.95 -8.87 -6.72
N MET A 95 -2.27 -9.01 -8.01
CA MET A 95 -3.41 -8.32 -8.62
C MET A 95 -4.77 -8.83 -8.12
N PRO A 96 -5.03 -10.16 -7.99
CA PRO A 96 -6.23 -10.66 -7.33
C PRO A 96 -6.35 -10.18 -5.88
N ARG A 97 -5.25 -10.19 -5.12
CA ARG A 97 -5.25 -9.75 -3.72
C ARG A 97 -5.61 -8.27 -3.58
N ILE A 98 -5.00 -7.39 -4.36
CA ILE A 98 -5.29 -5.95 -4.33
C ILE A 98 -6.75 -5.68 -4.70
N THR A 99 -7.25 -6.38 -5.71
CA THR A 99 -8.64 -6.28 -6.15
C THR A 99 -9.62 -6.70 -5.06
N ASN A 100 -9.34 -7.81 -4.36
CA ASN A 100 -10.19 -8.28 -3.27
C ASN A 100 -10.20 -7.31 -2.09
N VAL A 101 -9.04 -6.75 -1.73
CA VAL A 101 -8.95 -5.73 -0.67
C VAL A 101 -9.72 -4.47 -1.07
N ALA A 102 -9.64 -4.03 -2.33
CA ALA A 102 -10.43 -2.90 -2.82
C ALA A 102 -11.94 -3.19 -2.72
N TYR A 103 -12.38 -4.41 -3.01
CA TYR A 103 -13.78 -4.81 -2.83
C TYR A 103 -14.21 -4.75 -1.36
N GLU A 104 -13.47 -5.42 -0.47
CA GLU A 104 -13.83 -5.54 0.94
C GLU A 104 -13.76 -4.21 1.69
N MET A 105 -12.80 -3.34 1.35
CA MET A 105 -12.55 -2.10 2.09
C MET A 105 -13.23 -0.88 1.48
N ALA A 106 -13.48 -0.87 0.17
CA ALA A 106 -14.08 0.30 -0.50
C ALA A 106 -15.50 0.05 -1.02
N TRP A 107 -15.83 -1.16 -1.48
CA TRP A 107 -17.15 -1.45 -2.06
C TRP A 107 -18.15 -1.98 -1.03
N LEU A 108 -17.75 -3.02 -0.28
CA LEU A 108 -18.61 -3.68 0.70
C LEU A 108 -19.20 -2.72 1.76
N PRO A 109 -18.44 -1.75 2.31
CA PRO A 109 -18.98 -0.83 3.32
C PRO A 109 -20.02 0.16 2.78
N LEU A 110 -20.15 0.31 1.45
CA LEU A 110 -21.15 1.20 0.85
C LEU A 110 -22.57 0.60 0.91
N GLY A 111 -22.71 -0.72 1.13
CA GLY A 111 -24.00 -1.38 1.28
C GLY A 111 -24.93 -1.30 0.07
N LEU A 112 -24.40 -0.99 -1.12
CA LEU A 112 -25.19 -0.73 -2.33
C LEU A 112 -25.75 -2.01 -2.99
N VAL A 113 -25.09 -3.15 -2.78
CA VAL A 113 -25.44 -4.44 -3.39
C VAL A 113 -25.14 -5.55 -2.39
N GLU A 114 -25.96 -6.61 -2.39
CA GLU A 114 -25.68 -7.81 -1.61
C GLU A 114 -24.35 -8.47 -2.03
N ASP A 115 -23.61 -8.92 -1.02
CA ASP A 115 -22.36 -9.64 -1.23
C ASP A 115 -22.66 -11.02 -1.84
N SER A 116 -22.25 -11.20 -3.09
CA SER A 116 -22.37 -12.46 -3.81
C SER A 116 -21.10 -12.72 -4.60
N SER A 117 -20.81 -14.00 -4.89
CA SER A 117 -19.69 -14.40 -5.74
C SER A 117 -19.73 -13.71 -7.11
N THR A 118 -20.93 -13.50 -7.65
CA THR A 118 -21.16 -12.77 -8.89
C THR A 118 -20.80 -11.29 -8.77
N THR A 119 -21.21 -10.62 -7.69
CA THR A 119 -20.87 -9.20 -7.42
C THR A 119 -19.35 -9.01 -7.33
N ARG A 120 -18.67 -9.91 -6.61
CA ARG A 120 -17.19 -9.89 -6.46
C ARG A 120 -16.48 -10.07 -7.80
N LEU A 121 -16.95 -10.99 -8.64
CA LEU A 121 -16.37 -11.25 -9.96
C LEU A 121 -16.54 -10.04 -10.89
N ILE A 122 -17.74 -9.45 -10.93
CA ILE A 122 -18.03 -8.26 -11.74
C ILE A 122 -17.16 -7.09 -11.30
N PHE A 123 -17.09 -6.80 -10.00
CA PHE A 123 -16.22 -5.76 -9.46
C PHE A 123 -14.77 -6.01 -9.85
N SER A 124 -14.30 -7.26 -9.70
CA SER A 124 -12.91 -7.60 -10.01
C SER A 124 -12.57 -7.37 -11.47
N VAL A 125 -13.44 -7.79 -12.39
CA VAL A 125 -13.23 -7.58 -13.83
C VAL A 125 -13.21 -6.10 -14.18
N ILE A 126 -14.18 -5.32 -13.68
CA ILE A 126 -14.26 -3.88 -13.95
C ILE A 126 -13.04 -3.15 -13.38
N PHE A 127 -12.69 -3.43 -12.13
CA PHE A 127 -11.54 -2.82 -11.45
C PHE A 127 -10.24 -3.09 -12.21
N ASN A 128 -10.01 -4.33 -12.63
CA ASN A 128 -8.80 -4.70 -13.37
C ASN A 128 -8.76 -4.10 -14.78
N ILE A 129 -9.90 -3.99 -15.48
CA ILE A 129 -9.96 -3.32 -16.79
C ILE A 129 -9.63 -1.83 -16.66
N ILE A 130 -10.17 -1.15 -15.66
CA ILE A 130 -9.87 0.26 -15.40
C ILE A 130 -8.38 0.41 -15.07
N ALA A 131 -7.85 -0.42 -14.17
CA ALA A 131 -6.43 -0.42 -13.81
C ALA A 131 -5.53 -0.64 -15.04
N MET A 132 -5.88 -1.60 -15.91
CA MET A 132 -5.18 -1.85 -17.16
C MET A 132 -5.20 -0.61 -18.09
N GLY A 133 -6.34 0.10 -18.15
CA GLY A 133 -6.45 1.36 -18.89
C GLY A 133 -5.45 2.44 -18.44
N PHE A 134 -5.19 2.56 -17.14
CA PHE A 134 -4.16 3.45 -16.61
C PHE A 134 -2.73 2.96 -16.92
N MET A 135 -2.51 1.64 -16.93
CA MET A 135 -1.18 1.05 -17.18
C MET A 135 -0.71 1.20 -18.64
N ILE A 136 -1.63 1.26 -19.61
CA ILE A 136 -1.29 1.37 -21.03
C ILE A 136 -0.56 2.69 -21.36
N ARG A 137 -0.68 3.72 -20.52
CA ARG A 137 -0.02 5.03 -20.71
C ARG A 137 1.00 5.29 -19.59
N PRO A 138 2.30 4.98 -19.79
CA PRO A 138 3.34 5.18 -18.78
C PRO A 138 3.46 6.62 -18.27
N SER A 139 3.24 7.61 -19.16
CA SER A 139 3.25 9.02 -18.80
C SER A 139 2.14 9.37 -17.81
N THR A 140 0.99 8.71 -17.92
CA THR A 140 -0.15 8.87 -16.99
C THR A 140 0.15 8.27 -15.63
N ILE A 141 0.91 7.17 -15.55
CA ILE A 141 1.31 6.59 -14.26
C ILE A 141 2.20 7.55 -13.49
N ILE A 142 3.25 8.08 -14.13
CA ILE A 142 4.23 8.95 -13.47
C ILE A 142 3.57 10.23 -12.97
N SER A 143 2.73 10.87 -13.79
CA SER A 143 2.02 12.09 -13.38
C SER A 143 0.93 11.80 -12.34
N THR A 144 0.09 10.79 -12.54
CA THR A 144 -1.04 10.51 -11.63
C THR A 144 -0.56 10.04 -10.27
N VAL A 145 0.42 9.12 -10.22
CA VAL A 145 0.91 8.58 -8.95
C VAL A 145 1.71 9.65 -8.19
N GLY A 146 2.71 10.24 -8.83
CA GLY A 146 3.63 11.18 -8.18
C GLY A 146 3.00 12.53 -7.85
N GLU A 147 2.19 13.09 -8.76
CA GLU A 147 1.66 14.46 -8.63
C GLU A 147 0.30 14.50 -7.92
N VAL A 148 -0.54 13.46 -8.05
CA VAL A 148 -1.93 13.48 -7.54
C VAL A 148 -2.12 12.51 -6.38
N MET A 149 -1.77 11.24 -6.55
CA MET A 149 -2.02 10.23 -5.51
C MET A 149 -1.15 10.44 -4.28
N THR A 150 0.13 10.77 -4.46
CA THR A 150 1.05 10.95 -3.33
C THR A 150 0.60 12.05 -2.37
N PRO A 151 0.29 13.28 -2.84
CA PRO A 151 -0.23 14.32 -1.95
C PRO A 151 -1.56 13.94 -1.32
N ALA A 152 -2.46 13.29 -2.06
CA ALA A 152 -3.73 12.83 -1.52
C ALA A 152 -3.55 11.81 -0.37
N LEU A 153 -2.64 10.85 -0.53
CA LEU A 153 -2.32 9.88 0.52
C LEU A 153 -1.71 10.53 1.76
N LEU A 154 -0.83 11.52 1.58
CA LEU A 154 -0.25 12.29 2.70
C LEU A 154 -1.32 13.08 3.46
N VAL A 155 -2.21 13.76 2.74
CA VAL A 155 -3.32 14.50 3.35
C VAL A 155 -4.24 13.53 4.12
N LEU A 156 -4.57 12.39 3.52
CA LEU A 156 -5.39 11.36 4.17
C LEU A 156 -4.72 10.86 5.47
N LEU A 157 -3.42 10.59 5.44
CA LEU A 157 -2.66 10.15 6.61
C LEU A 157 -2.68 11.21 7.73
N LEU A 158 -2.49 12.48 7.38
CA LEU A 158 -2.54 13.59 8.32
C LEU A 158 -3.93 13.74 8.96
N VAL A 159 -5.00 13.63 8.15
CA VAL A 159 -6.37 13.70 8.64
C VAL A 159 -6.69 12.56 9.60
N VAL A 160 -6.37 11.32 9.23
CA VAL A 160 -6.60 10.14 10.08
C VAL A 160 -5.79 10.24 11.38
N GLY A 161 -4.53 10.65 11.30
CA GLY A 161 -3.68 10.86 12.47
C GLY A 161 -4.22 11.94 13.42
N ALA A 162 -4.65 13.08 12.87
CA ALA A 162 -5.24 14.16 13.64
C ALA A 162 -6.56 13.74 14.31
N LEU A 163 -7.44 13.04 13.59
CA LEU A 163 -8.69 12.50 14.14
C LEU A 163 -8.45 11.52 15.29
N PHE A 164 -7.46 10.64 15.15
CA PHE A 164 -7.10 9.70 16.21
C PHE A 164 -6.60 10.41 17.47
N LEU A 165 -5.70 11.39 17.32
CA LEU A 165 -5.19 12.18 18.45
C LEU A 165 -6.31 12.96 19.14
N PHE A 166 -7.21 13.56 18.35
CA PHE A 166 -8.36 14.29 18.87
C PHE A 166 -9.33 13.37 19.65
N HIS A 167 -9.62 12.18 19.13
CA HIS A 167 -10.47 11.20 19.80
C HIS A 167 -9.86 10.73 21.13
N ARG A 168 -8.55 10.46 21.17
CA ARG A 168 -7.84 10.08 22.39
C ARG A 168 -7.83 11.20 23.43
N PHE A 169 -7.70 12.45 23.00
CA PHE A 169 -7.80 13.62 23.88
C PHE A 169 -9.21 13.75 24.50
N LEU A 170 -10.26 13.52 23.72
CA LEU A 170 -11.65 13.50 24.20
C LEU A 170 -11.92 12.42 25.25
N ILE A 171 -11.41 11.20 25.04
CA ILE A 171 -11.53 10.10 26.02
C ILE A 171 -10.86 10.48 27.35
N LEU A 172 -9.67 11.09 27.28
CA LEU A 172 -8.93 11.57 28.44
C LEU A 172 -9.70 12.63 29.22
N LEU A 173 -10.31 13.60 28.53
CA LEU A 173 -11.17 14.61 29.15
C LEU A 173 -12.41 13.99 29.81
N HIS A 174 -13.03 12.99 29.17
CA HIS A 174 -14.18 12.29 29.74
C HIS A 174 -13.80 11.48 30.98
N HIS A 175 -12.63 10.84 31.00
CA HIS A 175 -12.11 10.16 32.19
C HIS A 175 -11.77 11.15 33.31
N LEU A 176 -11.16 12.28 32.99
CA LEU A 176 -10.84 13.34 33.97
C LEU A 176 -12.11 13.91 34.60
N GLY A 177 -13.15 14.17 33.78
CA GLY A 177 -14.46 14.63 34.24
C GLY A 177 -15.21 13.61 35.10
N ARG A 178 -15.03 12.31 34.85
CA ARG A 178 -15.56 11.24 35.72
C ARG A 178 -14.83 11.17 37.06
N MET A 179 -13.51 11.37 37.10
CA MET A 179 -12.77 11.40 38.36
C MET A 179 -13.16 12.60 39.24
N LEU A 180 -13.38 13.77 38.63
CA LEU A 180 -13.83 14.98 39.35
C LEU A 180 -15.25 14.88 39.93
N ARG A 181 -16.13 14.05 39.33
CA ARG A 181 -17.49 13.80 39.86
C ARG A 181 -17.56 12.79 41.01
N ILE A 182 -16.52 12.00 41.26
CA ILE A 182 -16.52 10.99 42.33
C ILE A 182 -15.98 11.58 43.66
N GLN A 183 -15.40 12.79 43.62
CA GLN A 183 -14.92 13.51 44.81
C GLN A 183 -15.93 14.52 45.40
N HIS A 184 -17.16 14.56 44.87
CA HIS A 184 -18.29 15.34 45.39
C HIS A 184 -19.50 14.42 45.61
#